data_AF-A0A5F2G5W5-F1
#
_entry.id   AF-A0A5F2G5W5-F1
#
_cell.length_a   1.000
_cell.length_b   1.000
_cell.length_c   1.000
_cell.angle_alpha   90.00
_cell.angle_beta   90.00
_cell.angle_gamma   90.00
#
_symmetry.space_group_name_H-M   'P 1'
#
loop_
_entity.id
_entity.type
_entity.pdbx_description
1 polymer ?
#
loop_
_entity_poly.entity_id
_entity_poly.type
_entity_poly.pdbx_seq_one_letter_code
_entity_poly.pdbx_strand_id
1 'polypeptide(L)'
;ARQRIVIDNSVLLGDALELIRQNDYDAILLDRRLPDGEGLTFIPNIRRMGRDTPIIVLTARNEPLERVEGLNIGADDYLGKPFLTEELLARLRAVLRRPVTIVEQQITAGRMIIDPLHLTVSVDSALLDIPRRELLVLVA
;
A
#
# COMPACT_ATOMS: atom_id res chain seq x y z
N ALA A 1 -9.81 -7.49 18.30
CA ALA A 1 -10.36 -6.48 17.36
C ALA A 1 -10.46 -7.12 15.98
N ARG A 2 -11.67 -7.31 15.44
CA ARG A 2 -11.85 -7.75 14.04
C ARG A 2 -11.37 -6.62 13.14
N GLN A 3 -10.27 -6.84 12.41
CA GLN A 3 -9.84 -5.88 11.41
C GLN A 3 -10.86 -5.91 10.26
N ARG A 4 -11.44 -4.75 9.89
CA ARG A 4 -12.29 -4.62 8.71
C ARG A 4 -11.40 -4.60 7.46
N ILE A 5 -11.00 -5.77 6.99
CA ILE A 5 -10.31 -5.95 5.72
C ILE A 5 -11.34 -6.50 4.74
N VAL A 6 -11.52 -5.83 3.60
CA VAL A 6 -12.28 -6.36 2.48
C VAL A 6 -11.32 -7.18 1.63
N ILE A 7 -11.73 -8.39 1.26
CA ILE A 7 -10.85 -9.35 0.59
C ILE A 7 -11.58 -9.88 -0.64
N ASP A 8 -10.94 -9.74 -1.79
CA ASP A 8 -11.23 -10.55 -2.97
C ASP A 8 -10.23 -11.70 -3.05
N ASN A 9 -10.66 -12.85 -3.55
CA ASN A 9 -9.80 -14.01 -3.73
C ASN A 9 -9.92 -14.56 -5.15
N SER A 10 -8.81 -15.08 -5.65
CA SER A 10 -8.73 -15.83 -6.88
C SER A 10 -7.72 -16.95 -6.72
N VAL A 11 -7.96 -18.07 -7.40
CA VAL A 11 -7.02 -19.19 -7.50
C VAL A 11 -6.27 -19.22 -8.82
N LEU A 12 -6.57 -18.31 -9.76
CA LEU A 12 -5.94 -18.24 -11.07
C LEU A 12 -5.31 -16.86 -11.28
N LEU A 13 -4.10 -16.84 -11.84
CA LEU A 13 -3.39 -15.62 -12.26
C LEU A 13 -4.18 -14.82 -13.30
N GLY A 14 -4.85 -15.51 -14.24
CA GLY A 14 -5.70 -14.85 -15.24
C GLY A 14 -6.81 -14.00 -14.61
N ASP A 15 -7.56 -14.58 -13.68
CA ASP A 15 -8.64 -13.87 -12.98
C ASP A 15 -8.08 -12.76 -12.08
N ALA A 16 -6.94 -12.99 -11.42
CA ALA A 16 -6.29 -11.98 -10.60
C ALA A 16 -5.83 -10.76 -11.41
N LEU A 17 -5.40 -10.94 -12.67
CA LEU A 17 -5.09 -9.83 -13.57
C LEU A 17 -6.33 -8.97 -13.88
N GLU A 18 -7.49 -9.60 -14.10
CA GLU A 18 -8.74 -8.86 -14.36
C GLU A 18 -9.19 -8.09 -13.12
N LEU A 19 -9.10 -8.70 -11.93
CA LEU A 19 -9.41 -8.03 -10.66
C LEU A 19 -8.56 -6.78 -10.44
N ILE A 20 -7.24 -6.87 -10.70
CA ILE A 20 -6.32 -5.73 -10.56
C ILE A 20 -6.54 -4.66 -11.64
N ARG A 21 -7.05 -5.01 -12.82
CA ARG A 21 -7.42 -3.99 -13.82
C ARG A 21 -8.65 -3.19 -13.40
N GLN A 22 -9.59 -3.82 -12.71
CA GLN A 22 -10.87 -3.21 -12.36
C GLN A 22 -10.86 -2.50 -11.00
N ASN A 23 -10.00 -2.94 -10.08
CA ASN A 23 -9.97 -2.46 -8.71
C ASN A 23 -8.57 -2.02 -8.27
N ASP A 24 -8.52 -1.16 -7.25
CA ASP A 24 -7.30 -0.79 -6.55
C ASP A 24 -7.22 -1.58 -5.24
N TYR A 25 -6.07 -2.22 -5.01
CA TYR A 25 -5.81 -2.98 -3.79
C TYR A 25 -4.69 -2.32 -2.98
N ASP A 26 -4.87 -2.29 -1.66
CA ASP A 26 -3.87 -1.77 -0.73
C ASP A 26 -2.68 -2.73 -0.55
N ALA A 27 -2.92 -4.03 -0.71
CA ALA A 27 -1.89 -5.07 -0.68
C ALA A 27 -2.37 -6.34 -1.38
N ILE A 28 -1.44 -7.17 -1.84
CA ILE A 28 -1.70 -8.47 -2.47
C ILE A 28 -0.98 -9.56 -1.70
N LEU A 29 -1.71 -10.65 -1.39
CA LEU A 29 -1.12 -11.90 -0.95
C LEU A 29 -1.05 -12.85 -2.15
N LEU A 30 0.15 -13.27 -2.53
CA LEU A 30 0.38 -14.02 -3.76
C LEU A 30 0.97 -15.39 -3.44
N ASP A 31 0.27 -16.47 -3.78
CA ASP A 31 0.88 -17.80 -3.74
C ASP A 31 1.95 -17.92 -4.84
N ARG A 32 3.11 -18.50 -4.50
CA ARG A 32 4.14 -18.80 -5.49
C ARG A 32 3.66 -19.83 -6.52
N ARG A 33 2.87 -20.82 -6.10
CA ARG A 33 2.39 -21.90 -6.98
C ARG A 33 0.89 -21.80 -7.15
N LEU A 34 0.46 -21.48 -8.35
CA LEU A 34 -0.95 -21.44 -8.74
C LEU A 34 -1.21 -22.49 -9.84
N PRO A 35 -2.46 -22.97 -10.00
CA PRO A 35 -2.82 -23.97 -11.01
C PRO A 35 -2.43 -23.58 -12.44
N ASP A 36 -2.42 -22.28 -12.75
CA ASP A 36 -2.11 -21.73 -14.07
C ASP A 36 -0.70 -21.14 -14.19
N GLY A 37 0.15 -21.26 -13.16
CA GLY A 37 1.58 -20.95 -13.29
C GLY A 37 2.33 -20.53 -12.03
N GLU A 38 3.47 -19.89 -12.25
CA GLU A 38 4.34 -19.33 -11.21
C GLU A 38 3.88 -17.92 -10.84
N GLY A 39 3.51 -17.72 -9.57
CA GLY A 39 3.06 -16.43 -9.06
C GLY A 39 4.06 -15.31 -9.28
N LEU A 40 5.37 -15.57 -9.21
CA LEU A 40 6.40 -14.55 -9.42
C LEU A 40 6.33 -13.87 -10.80
N THR A 41 5.80 -14.56 -11.82
CA THR A 41 5.60 -13.98 -13.17
C THR A 41 4.52 -12.90 -13.21
N PHE A 42 3.66 -12.83 -12.19
CA PHE A 42 2.61 -11.84 -12.03
C PHE A 42 3.16 -10.45 -11.66
N ILE A 43 4.24 -10.41 -10.87
CA ILE A 43 4.79 -9.16 -10.32
C ILE A 43 5.24 -8.20 -11.43
N PRO A 44 6.04 -8.62 -12.44
CA PRO A 44 6.42 -7.73 -13.54
C PRO A 44 5.22 -7.21 -14.35
N ASN A 45 4.14 -7.99 -14.45
CA ASN A 45 2.93 -7.55 -15.15
C ASN A 45 2.23 -6.41 -14.43
N ILE A 46 2.08 -6.51 -13.10
CA ILE A 46 1.49 -5.44 -12.27
C ILE A 46 2.35 -4.18 -12.34
N ARG A 47 3.68 -4.31 -12.19
CA ARG A 47 4.59 -3.15 -12.23
C ARG A 47 4.56 -2.43 -13.58
N ARG A 48 4.45 -3.17 -14.70
CA ARG A 48 4.30 -2.58 -16.04
C ARG A 48 2.99 -1.80 -16.21
N MET A 49 1.97 -2.11 -15.43
CA MET A 49 0.71 -1.34 -15.39
C MET A 49 0.83 -0.05 -14.55
N GLY A 50 2.01 0.27 -14.01
CA GLY A 50 2.24 1.45 -13.16
C GLY A 50 1.67 1.30 -11.75
N ARG A 51 1.46 0.06 -11.29
CA ARG A 51 0.89 -0.23 -9.97
C ARG A 51 1.97 -0.64 -8.97
N ASP A 52 2.10 0.15 -7.91
CA ASP A 52 3.05 -0.08 -6.80
C ASP A 52 2.40 -0.73 -5.57
N THR A 53 1.28 -1.43 -5.76
CA THR A 53 0.63 -2.18 -4.69
C THR A 53 1.63 -3.16 -4.06
N PRO A 54 1.81 -3.15 -2.73
CA PRO A 54 2.73 -4.05 -2.06
C PRO A 54 2.28 -5.51 -2.17
N ILE A 55 3.23 -6.41 -2.44
CA ILE A 55 2.98 -7.84 -2.66
C ILE A 55 3.77 -8.67 -1.64
N ILE A 56 3.05 -9.49 -0.87
CA ILE A 56 3.63 -10.50 0.01
C ILE A 56 3.49 -11.86 -0.67
N VAL A 57 4.61 -12.52 -0.94
CA VAL A 57 4.60 -13.85 -1.58
C VAL A 57 4.57 -14.95 -0.53
N LEU A 58 3.61 -15.87 -0.66
CA LEU A 58 3.46 -17.05 0.15
C LEU A 58 4.15 -18.24 -0.54
N THR A 59 5.03 -18.95 0.16
CA THR A 59 5.80 -20.06 -0.43
C THR A 59 5.88 -21.26 0.49
N ALA A 60 5.78 -22.48 -0.04
CA ALA A 60 6.04 -23.70 0.74
C ALA A 60 7.55 -23.98 0.92
N ARG A 61 8.42 -23.22 0.25
CA ARG A 61 9.87 -23.43 0.23
C ARG A 61 10.56 -22.39 1.09
N ASN A 62 11.20 -22.85 2.16
CA ASN A 62 11.90 -22.02 3.15
C ASN A 62 13.41 -21.85 2.85
N GLU A 63 13.85 -22.08 1.61
CA GLU A 63 15.27 -21.92 1.29
C GLU A 63 15.66 -20.43 1.20
N PRO A 64 16.75 -20.00 1.86
CA PRO A 64 17.19 -18.61 1.87
C PRO A 64 17.40 -18.02 0.48
N LEU A 65 17.89 -18.82 -0.48
CA LEU A 65 18.17 -18.41 -1.86
C LEU A 65 16.90 -17.96 -2.61
N GLU A 66 15.77 -18.63 -2.38
CA GLU A 66 14.51 -18.30 -3.06
C GLU A 66 13.90 -16.99 -2.54
N ARG A 67 14.13 -16.61 -1.27
CA ARG A 67 13.71 -15.30 -0.75
C ARG A 67 14.49 -14.16 -1.40
N VAL A 68 15.78 -14.36 -1.66
CA VAL A 68 16.62 -13.34 -2.32
C VAL A 68 16.19 -13.13 -3.77
N GLU A 69 15.99 -14.21 -4.52
CA GLU A 69 15.49 -14.14 -5.91
C GLU A 69 14.14 -13.41 -5.98
N GLY A 70 13.27 -13.74 -5.04
CA GLY A 70 11.97 -13.15 -4.95
C GLY A 70 11.93 -11.65 -4.60
N LEU A 71 12.82 -11.18 -3.74
CA LEU A 71 12.99 -9.75 -3.45
C LEU A 71 13.53 -9.01 -4.67
N ASN A 72 14.45 -9.62 -5.43
CA ASN A 72 15.00 -9.04 -6.66
C ASN A 72 13.96 -8.89 -7.77
N ILE A 73 12.90 -9.69 -7.78
CA ILE A 73 11.78 -9.62 -8.74
C ILE A 73 10.78 -8.50 -8.39
N GLY A 74 10.90 -7.89 -7.20
CA GLY A 74 10.09 -6.73 -6.79
C GLY A 74 8.90 -7.04 -5.90
N ALA A 75 8.92 -8.19 -5.21
CA ALA A 75 8.04 -8.43 -4.06
C ALA A 75 8.54 -7.68 -2.82
N ASP A 76 7.59 -7.25 -1.99
CA ASP A 76 7.86 -6.42 -0.81
C ASP A 76 8.17 -7.27 0.43
N ASP A 77 7.64 -8.49 0.51
CA ASP A 77 7.96 -9.46 1.56
C ASP A 77 7.70 -10.91 1.12
N TYR A 78 8.26 -11.86 1.86
CA TYR A 78 8.06 -13.31 1.70
C TYR A 78 7.61 -13.94 3.01
N LEU A 79 6.64 -14.84 2.94
CA LEU A 79 6.16 -15.64 4.07
C LEU A 79 6.12 -17.13 3.72
N GLY A 80 6.83 -17.93 4.52
CA GLY A 80 6.90 -19.39 4.35
C GLY A 80 5.66 -20.09 4.92
N LYS A 81 5.16 -21.13 4.26
CA LYS A 81 4.09 -22.02 4.74
C LYS A 81 4.71 -23.23 5.47
N PRO A 82 4.15 -23.66 6.60
CA PRO A 82 3.03 -23.05 7.33
C PRO A 82 3.45 -21.78 8.09
N PHE A 83 2.51 -20.84 8.26
CA PHE A 83 2.73 -19.59 9.00
C PHE A 83 1.64 -19.36 10.05
N LEU A 84 1.94 -18.51 11.04
CA LEU A 84 0.95 -18.03 12.00
C LEU A 84 0.15 -16.87 11.40
N THR A 85 -1.15 -16.81 11.72
CA THR A 85 -2.01 -15.72 11.23
C THR A 85 -1.52 -14.37 11.76
N GLU A 86 -1.04 -14.33 13.00
CA GLU A 86 -0.47 -13.16 13.64
C GLU A 86 0.76 -12.64 12.90
N GLU A 87 1.60 -13.55 12.37
CA GLU A 87 2.77 -13.19 11.56
C GLU A 87 2.35 -12.56 10.23
N LEU A 88 1.40 -13.18 9.52
CA LEU A 88 0.86 -12.64 8.28
C LEU A 88 0.29 -11.24 8.50
N LEU A 89 -0.52 -11.05 9.54
CA LEU A 89 -1.09 -9.74 9.87
C LEU A 89 -0.03 -8.72 10.26
N ALA A 90 1.05 -9.12 10.95
CA ALA A 90 2.15 -8.22 11.27
C ALA A 90 2.90 -7.77 10.01
N ARG A 91 3.19 -8.68 9.08
CA ARG A 91 3.83 -8.37 7.79
C ARG A 91 2.95 -7.51 6.90
N LEU A 92 1.65 -7.83 6.83
CA LEU A 92 0.67 -7.03 6.09
C LEU A 92 0.65 -5.58 6.61
N ARG A 93 0.61 -5.39 7.95
CA ARG A 93 0.72 -4.04 8.55
C ARG A 93 2.05 -3.37 8.21
N ALA A 94 3.15 -4.12 8.18
CA ALA A 94 4.47 -3.58 7.88
C ALA A 94 4.59 -3.07 6.44
N VAL A 95 4.07 -3.82 5.45
CA VAL A 95 4.10 -3.39 4.03
C VAL A 95 3.07 -2.29 3.74
N LEU A 96 1.93 -2.28 4.43
CA LEU A 96 0.93 -1.22 4.33
C LEU A 96 1.37 0.08 5.01
N ARG A 97 2.37 0.02 5.89
CA ARG A 97 3.02 1.20 6.45
C ARG A 97 3.88 1.82 5.35
N ARG A 98 3.22 2.50 4.40
CA ARG A 98 3.87 3.50 3.55
C ARG A 98 4.74 4.36 4.46
N PRO A 99 5.99 4.73 4.08
CA PRO A 99 6.56 5.91 4.69
C PRO A 99 5.48 6.97 4.55
N VAL A 100 5.27 7.76 5.60
CA VAL A 100 4.62 9.04 5.41
C VAL A 100 5.52 9.73 4.39
N THR A 101 5.24 9.57 3.09
CA THR A 101 5.35 10.67 2.17
C THR A 101 4.69 11.75 2.98
N ILE A 102 5.48 12.73 3.38
CA ILE A 102 4.98 13.96 3.94
C ILE A 102 4.18 14.54 2.77
N VAL A 103 2.98 13.99 2.56
CA VAL A 103 1.90 14.68 1.93
C VAL A 103 1.66 15.73 2.98
N GLU A 104 2.32 16.88 2.82
CA GLU A 104 1.94 18.09 3.52
C GLU A 104 0.43 18.17 3.32
N GLN A 105 -0.34 17.78 4.34
CA GLN A 105 -1.79 17.69 4.25
C GLN A 105 -2.30 19.11 4.27
N GLN A 106 -2.15 19.79 3.15
CA GLN A 106 -2.73 21.09 2.93
C GLN A 106 -4.25 20.90 2.88
N ILE A 107 -4.96 21.52 3.80
CA ILE A 107 -6.42 21.50 3.83
C ILE A 107 -6.90 22.57 2.86
N THR A 108 -7.63 22.16 1.82
CA THR A 108 -8.19 23.09 0.82
C THR A 108 -9.67 23.34 1.07
N ALA A 109 -10.05 24.60 1.23
CA ALA A 109 -11.43 25.05 1.40
C ALA A 109 -11.76 26.16 0.38
N GLY A 110 -12.26 25.77 -0.78
CA GLY A 110 -12.44 26.68 -1.92
C GLY A 110 -11.09 27.24 -2.37
N ARG A 111 -10.94 28.57 -2.33
CA ARG A 111 -9.69 29.28 -2.66
C ARG A 111 -8.68 29.35 -1.52
N MET A 112 -9.02 28.82 -0.34
CA MET A 112 -8.17 28.82 0.84
C MET A 112 -7.36 27.53 0.91
N ILE A 113 -6.08 27.66 1.24
CA ILE A 113 -5.16 26.54 1.51
C ILE A 113 -4.59 26.75 2.91
N ILE A 114 -4.73 25.76 3.77
CA ILE A 114 -4.21 25.76 5.14
C ILE A 114 -3.10 24.71 5.23
N ASP A 115 -1.92 25.12 5.67
CA ASP A 115 -0.84 24.22 6.02
C ASP A 115 -0.83 24.00 7.54
N PRO A 116 -1.35 22.88 8.05
CA PRO A 116 -1.43 22.62 9.48
C PRO A 116 -0.05 22.34 10.10
N LEU A 117 0.97 22.00 9.29
CA LEU A 117 2.33 21.76 9.76
C LEU A 117 3.06 23.08 10.02
N HIS A 118 2.99 23.99 9.06
CA HIS A 118 3.62 25.31 9.15
C HIS A 118 2.74 26.35 9.85
N LEU A 119 1.48 26.00 10.17
CA LEU A 119 0.48 26.90 10.71
C LEU A 119 0.35 28.17 9.86
N THR A 120 0.18 27.97 8.55
CA THR A 120 -0.03 29.06 7.59
C THR A 120 -1.35 28.89 6.86
N VAL A 121 -1.92 30.01 6.42
CA VAL A 121 -3.14 30.04 5.60
C VAL A 121 -2.87 30.96 4.42
N SER A 122 -3.28 30.53 3.23
CA SER A 122 -3.28 31.38 2.03
C SER A 122 -4.64 31.38 1.34
N VAL A 123 -4.95 32.47 0.65
CA VAL A 123 -6.12 32.59 -0.23
C VAL A 123 -5.66 33.10 -1.58
N ASP A 124 -6.01 32.41 -2.66
CA ASP A 124 -5.53 32.75 -4.02
C ASP A 124 -3.97 32.90 -4.06
N SER A 125 -3.27 32.03 -3.31
CA SER A 125 -1.81 32.04 -3.09
C SER A 125 -1.23 33.22 -2.28
N ALA A 126 -2.05 34.13 -1.77
CA ALA A 126 -1.60 35.19 -0.86
C ALA A 126 -1.65 34.71 0.60
N LEU A 127 -0.51 34.73 1.29
CA LEU A 127 -0.44 34.39 2.72
C LEU A 127 -1.24 35.39 3.55
N LEU A 128 -2.07 34.86 4.44
CA LEU A 128 -2.83 35.65 5.41
C LEU A 128 -2.06 35.69 6.74
N ASP A 129 -1.85 36.90 7.25
CA ASP A 129 -1.33 37.10 8.60
C ASP A 129 -2.48 36.96 9.61
N ILE A 130 -2.73 35.71 10.02
CA ILE A 130 -3.79 35.37 10.97
C ILE A 130 -3.17 35.10 12.36
N PRO A 131 -3.71 35.70 13.44
CA PRO A 131 -3.26 35.38 14.79
C PRO A 131 -3.37 33.87 15.07
N ARG A 132 -2.33 33.29 15.69
CA ARG A 132 -2.25 31.84 15.98
C ARG A 132 -3.52 31.24 16.58
N ARG A 133 -4.22 31.97 17.46
CA ARG A 133 -5.47 31.51 18.09
C ARG A 133 -6.60 31.25 17.09
N GLU A 134 -6.70 32.07 16.04
CA GLU A 134 -7.73 31.95 15.00
C GLU A 134 -7.36 30.86 14.02
N LEU A 135 -6.05 30.72 13.72
CA LEU A 135 -5.54 29.64 12.90
C LEU A 135 -5.78 28.26 13.54
N LEU A 136 -5.67 28.16 14.87
CA LEU A 136 -5.99 26.94 15.61
C LEU A 136 -7.46 26.52 15.51
N VAL A 137 -8.40 27.46 15.27
CA VAL A 137 -9.81 27.14 15.04
C VAL A 137 -10.02 26.55 13.64
N LEU A 138 -9.21 26.95 12.65
CA LEU A 138 -9.32 26.47 11.27
C LEU A 138 -8.78 25.05 11.07
N VAL A 139 -7.94 24.56 11.99
CA VAL A 139 -7.32 23.22 11.94
C VAL A 139 -7.93 22.23 12.96
N ALA A 140 -8.93 22.65 13.73
CA ALA A 140 -9.62 21.84 14.73
C ALA A 140 -10.83 21.10 14.13
#